data_AF-A0A7W9M347-F1
#
_entry.id   AF-A0A7W9M347-F1
#
_cell.length_a   1.000
_cell.length_b   1.000
_cell.length_c   1.000
_cell.angle_alpha   90.00
_cell.angle_beta   90.00
_cell.angle_gamma   90.00
#
_symmetry.space_group_name_H-M   'P 1'
#
loop_
_entity.id
_entity.type
_entity.pdbx_description
1 polymer ?
#
loop_
_entity_poly.entity_id
_entity_poly.type
_entity_poly.pdbx_seq_one_letter_code
_entity_poly.pdbx_strand_id
1 'polypeptide(L)'
;MTALDVERAAVLEHLVDVRPHRHPSGTVFDVGTVAGHPGHGVAVALTGAGTTAAATLTERANAEFAPAAMVFVGVAGGLRDWLAIGDVVVATKIYSYQGGRSEEDEFLVRPSAWSISHRLDQEARRLLRGNAWHSFLPDRADEDAPVAYFEPIAVGDVVLNSRTSDLARRLRVSYNDAVAVDMEGSGFAHAAHLGNQVHAVAVRGISDHADGGKAAADRAGGQRLAARNAAAFAIALIAGLEPDEDGPGGERPRSASPVIHNTNTARDNARVGQQIGVNFGSTRGFR
;
A
#
# COMPACT_ATOMS: atom_id res chain seq x y z
N MET A 1 6.75 4.41 -1.61
CA MET A 1 7.98 3.81 -2.19
C MET A 1 7.79 3.63 -3.69
N THR A 2 8.81 3.89 -4.50
CA THR A 2 8.82 3.72 -5.97
C THR A 2 10.19 3.22 -6.42
N ALA A 3 10.30 2.43 -7.48
CA ALA A 3 11.58 1.87 -7.95
C ALA A 3 12.25 2.70 -9.05
N LEU A 4 11.45 3.29 -9.95
CA LEU A 4 11.90 3.97 -11.16
C LEU A 4 11.51 5.46 -11.16
N ASP A 5 12.27 6.28 -11.89
CA ASP A 5 11.99 7.72 -12.00
C ASP A 5 10.61 8.01 -12.61
N VAL A 6 10.15 7.21 -13.57
CA VAL A 6 8.82 7.35 -14.17
C VAL A 6 7.69 7.10 -13.16
N GLU A 7 7.91 6.17 -12.21
CA GLU A 7 6.96 5.85 -11.16
C GLU A 7 6.94 6.94 -10.10
N ARG A 8 8.12 7.42 -9.69
CA ARG A 8 8.24 8.58 -8.80
C ARG A 8 7.56 9.80 -9.40
N ALA A 9 7.85 10.11 -10.66
CA ALA A 9 7.25 11.26 -11.35
C ALA A 9 5.72 11.15 -11.37
N ALA A 10 5.16 9.97 -11.67
CA ALA A 10 3.73 9.74 -11.66
C ALA A 10 3.10 9.99 -10.27
N VAL A 11 3.76 9.59 -9.18
CA VAL A 11 3.28 9.90 -7.82
C VAL A 11 3.35 11.39 -7.53
N LEU A 12 4.44 12.05 -7.89
CA LEU A 12 4.65 13.48 -7.65
C LEU A 12 3.68 14.38 -8.42
N GLU A 13 3.12 13.93 -9.56
CA GLU A 13 2.06 14.65 -10.30
C GLU A 13 0.81 14.92 -9.43
N HIS A 14 0.60 14.15 -8.35
CA HIS A 14 -0.55 14.29 -7.44
C HIS A 14 -0.24 15.08 -6.16
N LEU A 15 1.00 15.51 -5.96
CA LEU A 15 1.42 16.17 -4.72
C LEU A 15 1.62 17.68 -4.93
N VAL A 16 1.30 18.45 -3.90
CA VAL A 16 1.58 19.88 -3.80
C VAL A 16 2.61 20.15 -2.71
N ASP A 17 3.23 21.33 -2.77
CA ASP A 17 4.24 21.79 -1.81
C ASP A 17 5.40 20.81 -1.59
N VAL A 18 5.78 20.07 -2.64
CA VAL A 18 6.83 19.06 -2.56
C VAL A 18 8.18 19.71 -2.24
N ARG A 19 8.83 19.21 -1.18
CA ARG A 19 10.18 19.62 -0.75
C ARG A 19 11.06 18.39 -0.53
N PRO A 20 12.38 18.51 -0.79
CA PRO A 20 13.31 17.44 -0.45
C PRO A 20 13.53 17.37 1.06
N HIS A 21 13.38 16.17 1.62
CA HIS A 21 13.80 15.81 2.97
C HIS A 21 15.06 14.94 2.90
N ARG A 22 16.15 15.39 3.53
CA ARG A 22 17.46 14.74 3.46
C ARG A 22 17.74 13.96 4.74
N HIS A 23 17.75 12.64 4.63
CA HIS A 23 18.11 11.75 5.73
C HIS A 23 19.63 11.76 5.96
N PRO A 24 20.13 11.68 7.22
CA PRO A 24 21.56 11.71 7.53
C PRO A 24 22.41 10.65 6.80
N SER A 25 21.83 9.48 6.51
CA SER A 25 22.48 8.42 5.71
C SER A 25 22.47 8.66 4.19
N GLY A 26 22.11 9.86 3.73
CA GLY A 26 22.21 10.27 2.32
C GLY A 26 20.98 10.01 1.44
N THR A 27 19.93 9.35 1.96
CA THR A 27 18.65 9.21 1.23
C THR A 27 17.94 10.54 1.14
N VAL A 28 17.39 10.86 -0.02
CA VAL A 28 16.53 12.01 -0.23
C VAL A 28 15.11 11.50 -0.48
N PHE A 29 14.18 12.00 0.31
CA PHE A 29 12.74 11.79 0.13
C PHE A 29 12.13 13.05 -0.46
N ASP A 30 11.15 12.89 -1.34
CA ASP A 30 10.30 13.98 -1.79
C ASP A 30 9.06 13.99 -0.89
N VAL A 31 8.88 15.03 -0.07
CA VAL A 31 7.79 15.13 0.91
C VAL A 31 6.84 16.24 0.50
N GLY A 32 5.55 15.92 0.42
CA GLY A 32 4.49 16.87 0.07
C GLY A 32 3.14 16.43 0.63
N THR A 33 2.07 17.06 0.14
CA THR A 33 0.69 16.71 0.51
C THR A 33 -0.11 16.35 -0.74
N VAL A 34 -1.10 15.46 -0.60
CA VAL A 34 -1.98 15.12 -1.71
C VAL A 34 -2.80 16.35 -2.12
N ALA A 35 -2.83 16.66 -3.41
CA ALA A 35 -3.59 17.79 -3.94
C ALA A 35 -5.08 17.68 -3.56
N GLY A 36 -5.63 18.74 -2.96
CA GLY A 36 -7.03 18.76 -2.48
C GLY A 36 -7.27 18.02 -1.15
N HIS A 37 -6.24 17.38 -0.58
CA HIS A 37 -6.32 16.56 0.63
C HIS A 37 -5.19 16.96 1.62
N PRO A 38 -5.29 18.14 2.27
CA PRO A 38 -4.20 18.71 3.08
C PRO A 38 -3.85 17.90 4.34
N GLY A 39 -4.75 17.01 4.80
CA GLY A 39 -4.49 16.10 5.92
C GLY A 39 -3.61 14.89 5.57
N HIS A 40 -3.26 14.72 4.30
CA HIS A 40 -2.58 13.54 3.78
C HIS A 40 -1.16 13.89 3.32
N GLY A 41 -0.22 13.87 4.27
CA GLY A 41 1.21 13.99 4.00
C GLY A 41 1.78 12.72 3.38
N VAL A 42 2.63 12.86 2.35
CA VAL A 42 3.25 11.75 1.63
C VAL A 42 4.75 11.98 1.52
N ALA A 43 5.53 10.97 1.94
CA ALA A 43 6.95 10.88 1.67
C ALA A 43 7.21 9.85 0.56
N VAL A 44 7.87 10.27 -0.51
CA VAL A 44 8.22 9.44 -1.66
C VAL A 44 9.71 9.15 -1.65
N ALA A 45 10.07 7.87 -1.78
CA ALA A 45 11.45 7.42 -1.91
C ALA A 45 11.64 6.61 -3.19
N LEU A 46 12.74 6.89 -3.90
CA LEU A 46 13.21 6.11 -5.03
C LEU A 46 14.14 4.99 -4.53
N THR A 47 13.73 3.74 -4.71
CA THR A 47 14.47 2.57 -4.21
C THR A 47 15.53 2.06 -5.18
N GLY A 48 15.34 2.30 -6.47
CA GLY A 48 15.98 1.50 -7.50
C GLY A 48 15.39 0.10 -7.59
N ALA A 49 15.88 -0.67 -8.55
CA ALA A 49 15.40 -2.02 -8.81
C ALA A 49 15.98 -3.04 -7.81
N GLY A 50 15.17 -4.05 -7.49
CA GLY A 50 15.57 -5.19 -6.67
C GLY A 50 15.15 -5.11 -5.20
N THR A 51 14.94 -6.29 -4.64
CA THR A 51 14.36 -6.52 -3.31
C THR A 51 15.22 -6.00 -2.16
N THR A 52 16.55 -6.06 -2.27
CA THR A 52 17.48 -5.67 -1.20
C THR A 52 17.43 -4.15 -0.93
N ALA A 53 17.51 -3.35 -1.99
CA ALA A 53 17.42 -1.89 -1.88
C ALA A 53 16.02 -1.46 -1.43
N ALA A 54 14.97 -2.11 -1.99
CA ALA A 54 13.60 -1.90 -1.57
C ALA A 54 13.39 -2.15 -0.07
N ALA A 55 13.89 -3.27 0.47
CA ALA A 55 13.80 -3.58 1.90
C ALA A 55 14.51 -2.51 2.77
N THR A 56 15.76 -2.19 2.43
CA THR A 56 16.58 -1.24 3.19
C THR A 56 15.96 0.16 3.24
N LEU A 57 15.46 0.65 2.11
CA LEU A 57 14.89 1.99 2.02
C LEU A 57 13.47 2.05 2.58
N THR A 58 12.72 0.95 2.52
CA THR A 58 11.42 0.84 3.20
C THR A 58 11.59 0.95 4.70
N GLU A 59 12.51 0.18 5.30
CA GLU A 59 12.77 0.27 6.73
C GLU A 59 13.27 1.66 7.14
N ARG A 60 14.14 2.27 6.33
CA ARG A 60 14.60 3.65 6.57
C ARG A 60 13.44 4.65 6.54
N ALA A 61 12.53 4.54 5.57
CA ALA A 61 11.36 5.41 5.47
C ALA A 61 10.41 5.19 6.67
N ASN A 62 10.23 3.92 7.08
CA ASN A 62 9.41 3.57 8.23
C ASN A 62 9.97 4.17 9.53
N ALA A 63 11.27 4.02 9.77
CA ALA A 63 11.95 4.57 10.94
C ALA A 63 11.96 6.11 10.96
N GLU A 64 12.12 6.75 9.79
CA GLU A 64 12.19 8.22 9.68
C GLU A 64 10.82 8.89 9.87
N PHE A 65 9.75 8.30 9.33
CA PHE A 65 8.45 8.96 9.25
C PHE A 65 7.34 8.31 10.08
N ALA A 66 7.52 7.09 10.57
CA ALA A 66 6.50 6.29 11.26
C ALA A 66 5.11 6.39 10.58
N PRO A 67 5.00 6.06 9.28
CA PRO A 67 3.79 6.34 8.50
C PRO A 67 2.61 5.46 8.93
N ALA A 68 1.39 5.98 8.80
CA ALA A 68 0.16 5.22 9.04
C ALA A 68 -0.03 4.06 8.03
N ALA A 69 0.49 4.22 6.82
CA ALA A 69 0.52 3.20 5.80
C ALA A 69 1.71 3.40 4.86
N MET A 70 2.22 2.30 4.30
CA MET A 70 3.22 2.31 3.25
C MET A 70 2.62 1.75 1.97
N VAL A 71 2.82 2.46 0.87
CA VAL A 71 2.41 2.02 -0.47
C VAL A 71 3.65 1.89 -1.34
N PHE A 72 3.85 0.74 -1.95
CA PHE A 72 4.81 0.61 -3.03
C PHE A 72 4.08 0.79 -4.35
N VAL A 73 4.40 1.84 -5.10
CA VAL A 73 3.80 2.16 -6.40
C VAL A 73 4.83 1.88 -7.48
N GLY A 74 4.44 1.18 -8.54
CA GLY A 74 5.35 0.92 -9.65
C GLY A 74 4.70 0.21 -10.81
N VAL A 75 5.52 -0.28 -11.74
CA VAL A 75 5.06 -1.09 -12.88
C VAL A 75 5.36 -2.57 -12.68
N ALA A 76 4.64 -3.43 -13.39
CA ALA A 76 4.85 -4.87 -13.39
C ALA A 76 4.60 -5.48 -14.78
N GLY A 77 5.16 -6.67 -15.00
CA GLY A 77 4.81 -7.51 -16.14
C GLY A 77 3.57 -8.34 -15.85
N GLY A 78 2.61 -8.38 -16.77
CA GLY A 78 1.41 -9.21 -16.68
C GLY A 78 1.71 -10.67 -17.01
N LEU A 79 1.27 -11.59 -16.14
CA LEU A 79 1.42 -13.04 -16.34
C LEU A 79 0.18 -13.68 -16.99
N ARG A 80 -0.87 -12.90 -17.25
CA ARG A 80 -2.17 -13.36 -17.78
C ARG A 80 -2.54 -12.60 -19.03
N ASP A 81 -3.12 -13.31 -20.00
CA ASP A 81 -3.54 -12.74 -21.29
C ASP A 81 -4.73 -11.79 -21.19
N TRP A 82 -5.50 -11.87 -20.09
CA TRP A 82 -6.66 -11.01 -19.86
C TRP A 82 -6.29 -9.67 -19.22
N LEU A 83 -5.06 -9.49 -18.75
CA LEU A 83 -4.58 -8.19 -18.25
C LEU A 83 -4.24 -7.29 -19.43
N ALA A 84 -4.79 -6.09 -19.47
CA ALA A 84 -4.43 -5.07 -20.45
C ALA A 84 -3.25 -4.22 -19.97
N ILE A 85 -2.50 -3.64 -20.92
CA ILE A 85 -1.50 -2.62 -20.61
C ILE A 85 -2.21 -1.41 -19.97
N GLY A 86 -1.71 -0.97 -18.82
CA GLY A 86 -2.33 0.11 -18.04
C GLY A 86 -3.30 -0.35 -16.96
N ASP A 87 -3.72 -1.62 -16.95
CA ASP A 87 -4.48 -2.17 -15.82
C ASP A 87 -3.67 -2.09 -14.53
N VAL A 88 -4.37 -2.01 -13.41
CA VAL A 88 -3.77 -1.90 -12.07
C VAL A 88 -3.97 -3.22 -11.34
N VAL A 89 -2.92 -3.74 -10.71
CA VAL A 89 -2.97 -4.87 -9.78
C VAL A 89 -2.61 -4.37 -8.39
N VAL A 90 -3.58 -4.46 -7.48
CA VAL A 90 -3.41 -4.26 -6.05
C VAL A 90 -3.07 -5.61 -5.45
N ALA A 91 -1.84 -5.75 -4.95
CA ALA A 91 -1.33 -7.03 -4.47
C ALA A 91 -2.08 -7.49 -3.22
N THR A 92 -2.94 -8.51 -3.35
CA THR A 92 -3.56 -9.16 -2.18
C THR A 92 -2.56 -10.04 -1.44
N LYS A 93 -1.58 -10.54 -2.17
CA LYS A 93 -0.48 -11.36 -1.67
C LYS A 93 0.77 -11.13 -2.51
N ILE A 94 1.92 -11.07 -1.88
CA ILE A 94 3.23 -10.96 -2.52
C ILE A 94 3.99 -12.26 -2.25
N TYR A 95 4.37 -12.98 -3.29
CA TYR A 95 5.23 -14.16 -3.19
C TYR A 95 6.68 -13.79 -3.50
N SER A 96 7.62 -14.16 -2.63
CA SER A 96 9.04 -14.22 -3.00
C SER A 96 9.33 -15.54 -3.72
N TYR A 97 9.56 -15.49 -5.03
CA TYR A 97 9.68 -16.72 -5.84
C TYR A 97 11.08 -17.35 -5.85
N GLN A 98 12.08 -16.64 -5.34
CA GLN A 98 13.49 -17.07 -5.40
C GLN A 98 13.87 -18.06 -4.30
N GLY A 99 13.05 -18.18 -3.25
CA GLY A 99 13.30 -19.10 -2.14
C GLY A 99 13.07 -20.57 -2.52
N GLY A 100 14.06 -21.43 -2.26
CA GLY A 100 13.95 -22.87 -2.49
C GLY A 100 15.27 -23.61 -2.33
N ARG A 101 15.26 -24.90 -2.66
CA ARG A 101 16.44 -25.75 -2.73
C ARG A 101 16.69 -26.15 -4.19
N SER A 102 17.93 -26.01 -4.65
CA SER A 102 18.36 -26.49 -5.96
C SER A 102 18.91 -27.90 -5.83
N GLU A 103 18.33 -28.84 -6.58
CA GLU A 103 18.82 -30.20 -6.77
C GLU A 103 19.37 -30.35 -8.20
N GLU A 104 19.80 -31.54 -8.60
CA GLU A 104 20.44 -31.80 -9.91
C GLU A 104 19.52 -31.46 -11.10
N ASP A 105 18.26 -31.90 -11.05
CA ASP A 105 17.28 -31.74 -12.15
C ASP A 105 16.05 -30.92 -11.77
N GLU A 106 15.98 -30.39 -10.53
CA GLU A 106 14.80 -29.67 -10.05
C GLU A 106 15.10 -28.54 -9.05
N PHE A 107 14.14 -27.63 -8.93
CA PHE A 107 14.14 -26.60 -7.90
C PHE A 107 12.91 -26.75 -7.00
N LEU A 108 13.14 -27.14 -5.75
CA LEU A 108 12.11 -27.33 -4.74
C LEU A 108 11.75 -25.99 -4.12
N VAL A 109 10.61 -25.45 -4.54
CA VAL A 109 10.11 -24.12 -4.16
C VAL A 109 9.78 -24.05 -2.66
N ARG A 110 10.25 -22.99 -1.98
CA ARG A 110 9.98 -22.66 -0.58
C ARG A 110 9.70 -21.17 -0.43
N PRO A 111 8.50 -20.71 -0.80
CA PRO A 111 8.23 -19.29 -0.87
C PRO A 111 7.92 -18.71 0.50
N SER A 112 8.41 -17.50 0.72
CA SER A 112 7.82 -16.58 1.68
C SER A 112 6.67 -15.83 0.98
N ALA A 113 5.60 -15.57 1.72
CA ALA A 113 4.46 -14.81 1.23
C ALA A 113 3.97 -13.81 2.27
N TRP A 114 3.54 -12.64 1.81
CA TRP A 114 2.97 -11.60 2.66
C TRP A 114 1.62 -11.17 2.11
N SER A 115 0.59 -11.18 2.94
CA SER A 115 -0.73 -10.68 2.59
C SER A 115 -0.81 -9.17 2.83
N ILE A 116 -1.64 -8.49 2.03
CA ILE A 116 -2.06 -7.12 2.31
C ILE A 116 -2.70 -7.01 3.70
N SER A 117 -2.53 -5.87 4.38
CA SER A 117 -3.24 -5.64 5.64
C SER A 117 -4.75 -5.55 5.42
N HIS A 118 -5.53 -6.07 6.36
CA HIS A 118 -6.99 -6.09 6.22
C HIS A 118 -7.58 -4.68 6.03
N ARG A 119 -7.08 -3.68 6.79
CA ARG A 119 -7.50 -2.27 6.65
C ARG A 119 -7.29 -1.76 5.23
N LEU A 120 -6.09 -1.93 4.67
CA LEU A 120 -5.79 -1.44 3.32
C LEU A 120 -6.57 -2.19 2.23
N ASP A 121 -6.80 -3.49 2.41
CA ASP A 121 -7.63 -4.27 1.48
C ASP A 121 -9.08 -3.76 1.44
N GLN A 122 -9.69 -3.52 2.60
CA GLN A 122 -11.06 -3.01 2.66
C GLN A 122 -11.19 -1.62 2.04
N GLU A 123 -10.27 -0.71 2.36
CA GLU A 123 -10.30 0.65 1.80
C GLU A 123 -10.02 0.67 0.29
N ALA A 124 -9.05 -0.11 -0.18
CA ALA A 124 -8.76 -0.21 -1.60
C ALA A 124 -9.95 -0.78 -2.38
N ARG A 125 -10.63 -1.82 -1.86
CA ARG A 125 -11.82 -2.40 -2.52
C ARG A 125 -13.00 -1.43 -2.57
N ARG A 126 -13.12 -0.54 -1.58
CA ARG A 126 -14.17 0.51 -1.58
C ARG A 126 -14.04 1.43 -2.79
N LEU A 127 -12.82 1.70 -3.27
CA LEU A 127 -12.56 2.54 -4.44
C LEU A 127 -13.13 1.97 -5.74
N LEU A 128 -13.37 0.65 -5.81
CA LEU A 128 -14.02 0.04 -6.98
C LEU A 128 -15.50 0.43 -7.10
N ARG A 129 -16.14 0.88 -6.02
CA ARG A 129 -17.55 1.30 -6.05
C ARG A 129 -17.67 2.57 -6.87
N GLY A 130 -18.32 2.46 -8.03
CA GLY A 130 -18.46 3.56 -8.98
C GLY A 130 -17.12 4.05 -9.54
N ASN A 131 -16.07 3.21 -9.49
CA ASN A 131 -14.71 3.56 -9.90
C ASN A 131 -14.22 4.89 -9.32
N ALA A 132 -14.41 5.12 -8.02
CA ALA A 132 -14.07 6.37 -7.36
C ALA A 132 -12.61 6.80 -7.58
N TRP A 133 -11.68 5.85 -7.74
CA TRP A 133 -10.29 6.15 -8.03
C TRP A 133 -10.04 6.77 -9.42
N HIS A 134 -10.98 6.62 -10.38
CA HIS A 134 -10.85 7.22 -11.72
C HIS A 134 -10.84 8.76 -11.66
N SER A 135 -11.32 9.39 -10.59
CA SER A 135 -11.18 10.84 -10.41
C SER A 135 -9.72 11.30 -10.27
N PHE A 136 -8.79 10.37 -10.02
CA PHE A 136 -7.36 10.62 -9.95
C PHE A 136 -6.65 10.26 -11.27
N LEU A 137 -7.33 9.75 -12.28
CA LEU A 137 -6.72 9.52 -13.59
C LEU A 137 -6.53 10.85 -14.35
N PRO A 138 -5.45 11.02 -15.12
CA PRO A 138 -5.25 12.19 -15.97
C PRO A 138 -6.17 12.13 -17.21
N ASP A 139 -7.20 12.99 -17.24
CA ASP A 139 -8.26 13.15 -18.27
C ASP A 139 -9.11 11.90 -18.63
N ARG A 140 -10.39 12.12 -18.98
CA ARG A 140 -11.45 11.10 -19.09
C ARG A 140 -11.09 9.95 -20.04
N ALA A 141 -10.71 8.81 -19.46
CA ALA A 141 -10.66 7.53 -20.16
C ALA A 141 -12.11 7.00 -20.32
N ASP A 142 -12.84 7.49 -21.30
CA ASP A 142 -14.27 7.11 -21.45
C ASP A 142 -14.47 5.79 -22.23
N GLU A 143 -13.48 5.27 -22.97
CA GLU A 143 -13.62 3.98 -23.70
C GLU A 143 -12.61 2.89 -23.30
N ASP A 144 -11.39 3.25 -22.88
CA ASP A 144 -10.33 2.31 -22.43
C ASP A 144 -9.89 2.58 -20.99
N ALA A 145 -10.86 2.72 -20.07
CA ALA A 145 -10.56 2.96 -18.67
C ALA A 145 -9.81 1.76 -18.05
N PRO A 146 -8.70 1.99 -17.34
CA PRO A 146 -7.97 0.91 -16.69
C PRO A 146 -8.83 0.23 -15.62
N VAL A 147 -8.68 -1.10 -15.53
CA VAL A 147 -9.34 -1.92 -14.51
C VAL A 147 -8.37 -2.18 -13.36
N ALA A 148 -8.88 -2.19 -12.13
CA ALA A 148 -8.11 -2.55 -10.95
C ALA A 148 -8.48 -3.96 -10.47
N TYR A 149 -7.47 -4.84 -10.40
CA TYR A 149 -7.58 -6.23 -9.95
C TYR A 149 -6.93 -6.41 -8.58
N PHE A 150 -7.48 -7.31 -7.77
CA PHE A 150 -7.01 -7.61 -6.42
C PHE A 150 -6.47 -9.02 -6.39
N GLU A 151 -5.20 -9.18 -6.76
CA GLU A 151 -4.63 -10.49 -7.10
C GLU A 151 -3.18 -10.62 -6.61
N PRO A 152 -2.65 -11.85 -6.47
CA PRO A 152 -1.28 -12.07 -6.07
C PRO A 152 -0.24 -11.59 -7.10
N ILE A 153 0.92 -11.15 -6.60
CA ILE A 153 2.08 -10.76 -7.40
C ILE A 153 3.28 -11.64 -7.01
N ALA A 154 4.00 -12.15 -8.01
CA ALA A 154 5.25 -12.87 -7.82
C ALA A 154 6.44 -11.90 -7.91
N VAL A 155 7.40 -11.97 -6.98
CA VAL A 155 8.51 -11.01 -6.90
C VAL A 155 9.86 -11.70 -6.74
N GLY A 156 10.86 -11.19 -7.45
CA GLY A 156 12.26 -11.54 -7.31
C GLY A 156 13.16 -10.70 -8.21
N ASP A 157 14.47 -10.79 -7.98
CA ASP A 157 15.48 -9.95 -8.63
C ASP A 157 15.81 -10.35 -10.10
N VAL A 158 14.86 -10.96 -10.82
CA VAL A 158 15.05 -11.40 -12.22
C VAL A 158 13.95 -10.84 -13.10
N VAL A 159 14.32 -10.10 -14.15
CA VAL A 159 13.38 -9.65 -15.17
C VAL A 159 12.88 -10.87 -15.96
N LEU A 160 11.58 -11.18 -15.83
CA LEU A 160 10.94 -12.17 -16.68
C LEU A 160 10.62 -11.57 -18.05
N ASN A 161 11.20 -12.14 -19.10
CA ASN A 161 11.01 -11.66 -20.48
C ASN A 161 10.82 -12.83 -21.47
N SER A 162 10.13 -13.89 -21.04
CA SER A 162 9.85 -15.07 -21.85
C SER A 162 8.76 -15.90 -21.17
N ARG A 163 7.79 -16.40 -21.93
CA ARG A 163 6.71 -17.27 -21.42
C ARG A 163 7.12 -18.74 -21.26
N THR A 164 8.29 -19.12 -21.76
CA THR A 164 8.73 -20.52 -21.86
C THR A 164 10.00 -20.83 -21.06
N SER A 165 10.67 -19.79 -20.54
CA SER A 165 11.82 -19.93 -19.66
C SER A 165 11.52 -20.78 -18.42
N ASP A 166 12.57 -21.30 -17.77
CA ASP A 166 12.42 -22.09 -16.55
C ASP A 166 11.74 -21.31 -15.42
N LEU A 167 12.04 -20.01 -15.32
CA LEU A 167 11.36 -19.11 -14.39
C LEU A 167 9.86 -18.99 -14.73
N ALA A 168 9.51 -18.77 -16.00
CA ALA A 168 8.11 -18.67 -16.43
C ALA A 168 7.33 -19.95 -16.09
N ARG A 169 7.93 -21.11 -16.36
CA ARG A 169 7.34 -22.41 -16.06
C ARG A 169 7.17 -22.59 -14.56
N ARG A 170 8.15 -22.21 -13.76
CA ARG A 170 8.10 -22.27 -12.29
C ARG A 170 7.00 -21.36 -11.73
N LEU A 171 6.89 -20.11 -12.21
CA LEU A 171 5.82 -19.20 -11.82
C LEU A 171 4.44 -19.80 -12.16
N ARG A 172 4.28 -20.32 -13.37
CA ARG A 172 3.01 -20.94 -13.80
C ARG A 172 2.62 -22.17 -12.99
N VAL A 173 3.58 -22.98 -12.55
CA VAL A 173 3.31 -24.23 -11.82
C VAL A 173 3.18 -24.00 -10.31
N SER A 174 4.09 -23.25 -9.71
CA SER A 174 4.21 -23.12 -8.25
C SER A 174 3.54 -21.87 -7.68
N TYR A 175 3.23 -20.88 -8.51
CA TYR A 175 2.62 -19.59 -8.15
C TYR A 175 1.45 -19.28 -9.08
N ASN A 176 0.63 -20.29 -9.34
CA ASN A 176 -0.35 -20.29 -10.43
C ASN A 176 -1.54 -19.34 -10.21
N ASP A 177 -1.63 -18.69 -9.04
CA ASP A 177 -2.56 -17.62 -8.70
C ASP A 177 -1.96 -16.22 -8.96
N ALA A 178 -0.63 -16.10 -9.10
CA ALA A 178 -0.01 -14.82 -9.42
C ALA A 178 -0.41 -14.31 -10.80
N VAL A 179 -0.78 -13.04 -10.89
CA VAL A 179 -1.20 -12.40 -12.15
C VAL A 179 -0.18 -11.41 -12.68
N ALA A 180 0.75 -10.96 -11.85
CA ALA A 180 1.82 -10.04 -12.24
C ALA A 180 3.17 -10.45 -11.66
N VAL A 181 4.25 -9.97 -12.27
CA VAL A 181 5.63 -10.13 -11.81
C VAL A 181 6.32 -8.79 -11.64
N ASP A 182 6.99 -8.62 -10.50
CA ASP A 182 7.68 -7.41 -10.08
C ASP A 182 9.08 -7.75 -9.50
N MET A 183 9.92 -6.76 -9.21
CA MET A 183 11.29 -6.93 -8.72
C MET A 183 11.55 -6.38 -7.31
N GLU A 184 10.61 -5.63 -6.72
CA GLU A 184 10.86 -4.95 -5.43
C GLU A 184 9.90 -5.36 -4.31
N GLY A 185 8.66 -5.70 -4.66
CA GLY A 185 7.56 -5.90 -3.70
C GLY A 185 7.83 -6.84 -2.52
N SER A 186 8.62 -7.90 -2.66
CA SER A 186 8.92 -8.83 -1.56
C SER A 186 9.88 -8.23 -0.54
N GLY A 187 10.86 -7.43 -0.97
CA GLY A 187 11.75 -6.69 -0.06
C GLY A 187 10.99 -5.64 0.73
N PHE A 188 10.13 -4.88 0.04
CA PHE A 188 9.20 -3.94 0.66
C PHE A 188 8.28 -4.61 1.69
N ALA A 189 7.60 -5.69 1.31
CA ALA A 189 6.67 -6.40 2.19
C ALA A 189 7.38 -7.01 3.40
N HIS A 190 8.59 -7.52 3.21
CA HIS A 190 9.41 -8.06 4.29
C HIS A 190 9.83 -6.98 5.29
N ALA A 191 10.30 -5.82 4.81
CA ALA A 191 10.66 -4.70 5.67
C ALA A 191 9.44 -4.17 6.45
N ALA A 192 8.29 -3.98 5.80
CA ALA A 192 7.07 -3.55 6.48
C ALA A 192 6.59 -4.56 7.54
N HIS A 193 6.71 -5.85 7.25
CA HIS A 193 6.42 -6.91 8.21
C HIS A 193 7.33 -6.80 9.44
N LEU A 194 8.64 -6.69 9.27
CA LEU A 194 9.57 -6.59 10.41
C LEU A 194 9.47 -5.25 11.17
N GLY A 195 9.17 -4.16 10.46
CA GLY A 195 9.07 -2.80 10.99
C GLY A 195 7.76 -2.53 11.75
N ASN A 196 7.46 -3.34 12.76
CA ASN A 196 6.24 -3.29 13.57
C ASN A 196 4.93 -3.54 12.80
N GLN A 197 4.98 -4.32 11.71
CA GLN A 197 3.80 -4.67 10.92
C GLN A 197 3.03 -3.44 10.40
N VAL A 198 3.76 -2.38 10.00
CA VAL A 198 3.15 -1.21 9.38
C VAL A 198 2.26 -1.63 8.21
N HIS A 199 1.08 -1.03 8.11
CA HIS A 199 0.12 -1.37 7.07
C HIS A 199 0.74 -1.13 5.69
N ALA A 200 0.88 -2.18 4.89
CA ALA A 200 1.58 -2.13 3.62
C ALA A 200 0.77 -2.74 2.47
N VAL A 201 0.88 -2.13 1.29
CA VAL A 201 0.31 -2.62 0.03
C VAL A 201 1.22 -2.30 -1.16
N ALA A 202 1.30 -3.21 -2.13
CA ALA A 202 1.90 -2.92 -3.42
C ALA A 202 0.80 -2.67 -4.46
N VAL A 203 0.93 -1.59 -5.21
CA VAL A 203 0.06 -1.21 -6.33
C VAL A 203 0.92 -1.17 -7.59
N ARG A 204 0.55 -1.96 -8.60
CA ARG A 204 1.33 -2.14 -9.83
C ARG A 204 0.49 -1.87 -11.06
N GLY A 205 1.00 -1.04 -11.97
CA GLY A 205 0.43 -0.91 -13.31
C GLY A 205 1.07 -1.92 -14.25
N ILE A 206 0.29 -2.55 -15.14
CA ILE A 206 0.83 -3.51 -16.11
C ILE A 206 1.49 -2.77 -17.28
N SER A 207 2.82 -2.88 -17.39
CA SER A 207 3.61 -2.19 -18.44
C SER A 207 3.90 -3.05 -19.67
N ASP A 208 3.91 -4.37 -19.51
CA ASP A 208 4.18 -5.37 -20.54
C ASP A 208 3.61 -6.74 -20.13
N HIS A 209 3.72 -7.78 -20.97
CA HIS A 209 3.21 -9.14 -20.69
C HIS A 209 4.29 -10.17 -20.29
N ALA A 210 5.48 -9.71 -19.90
CA ALA A 210 6.63 -10.53 -19.49
C ALA A 210 6.99 -11.65 -20.49
N ASP A 211 6.73 -11.43 -21.77
CA ASP A 211 6.71 -12.46 -22.81
C ASP A 211 7.83 -12.33 -23.86
N GLY A 212 8.69 -11.32 -23.74
CA GLY A 212 9.70 -10.97 -24.74
C GLY A 212 9.41 -9.65 -25.44
N GLY A 213 8.17 -9.14 -25.36
CA GLY A 213 7.70 -7.92 -26.01
C GLY A 213 8.01 -6.61 -25.29
N LYS A 214 8.65 -6.65 -24.11
CA LYS A 214 8.86 -5.49 -23.23
C LYS A 214 9.40 -4.25 -23.96
N ALA A 215 10.46 -4.41 -24.75
CA ALA A 215 11.06 -3.28 -25.48
C ALA A 215 10.09 -2.60 -26.47
N ALA A 216 9.14 -3.35 -27.05
CA ALA A 216 8.12 -2.80 -27.92
C ALA A 216 7.03 -2.07 -27.11
N ALA A 217 6.59 -2.66 -25.99
CA ALA A 217 5.62 -2.05 -25.09
C ALA A 217 6.15 -0.72 -24.49
N ASP A 218 7.42 -0.69 -24.09
CA ASP A 218 8.08 0.51 -23.58
C ASP A 218 8.11 1.63 -24.63
N ARG A 219 8.45 1.30 -25.89
CA ARG A 219 8.41 2.26 -27.00
C ARG A 219 7.00 2.77 -27.30
N ALA A 220 5.97 1.97 -27.05
CA ALA A 220 4.57 2.35 -27.17
C ALA A 220 4.07 3.19 -25.98
N GLY A 221 4.90 3.42 -24.95
CA GLY A 221 4.55 4.21 -23.78
C GLY A 221 3.87 3.43 -22.64
N GLY A 222 3.84 2.09 -22.72
CA GLY A 222 3.17 1.23 -21.74
C GLY A 222 3.64 1.46 -20.31
N GLN A 223 4.95 1.65 -20.11
CA GLN A 223 5.52 1.94 -18.79
C GLN A 223 4.98 3.24 -18.17
N ARG A 224 4.87 4.31 -18.96
CA ARG A 224 4.38 5.62 -18.46
C ARG A 224 2.89 5.55 -18.12
N LEU A 225 2.10 4.89 -18.97
CA LEU A 225 0.66 4.67 -18.73
C LEU A 225 0.45 3.85 -17.44
N ALA A 226 1.15 2.72 -17.32
CA ALA A 226 1.11 1.87 -16.14
C ALA A 226 1.49 2.61 -14.87
N ALA A 227 2.59 3.37 -14.89
CA ALA A 227 3.04 4.16 -13.74
C ALA A 227 1.99 5.19 -13.30
N ARG A 228 1.36 5.89 -14.25
CA ARG A 228 0.29 6.87 -13.98
C ARG A 228 -0.95 6.23 -13.38
N ASN A 229 -1.42 5.12 -13.95
CA ASN A 229 -2.62 4.45 -13.44
C ASN A 229 -2.39 3.86 -12.04
N ALA A 230 -1.20 3.28 -11.80
CA ALA A 230 -0.81 2.81 -10.48
C ALA A 230 -0.72 3.95 -9.45
N ALA A 231 -0.15 5.10 -9.83
CA ALA A 231 -0.07 6.28 -8.99
C ALA A 231 -1.46 6.84 -8.67
N ALA A 232 -2.34 6.96 -9.67
CA ALA A 232 -3.73 7.41 -9.49
C ALA A 232 -4.48 6.54 -8.47
N PHE A 233 -4.41 5.21 -8.62
CA PHE A 233 -5.04 4.29 -7.66
C PHE A 233 -4.44 4.42 -6.25
N ALA A 234 -3.11 4.48 -6.15
CA ALA A 234 -2.42 4.60 -4.87
C ALA A 234 -2.75 5.91 -4.14
N ILE A 235 -2.84 7.02 -4.88
CA ILE A 235 -3.20 8.32 -4.31
C ILE A 235 -4.67 8.33 -3.89
N ALA A 236 -5.57 7.74 -4.68
CA ALA A 236 -6.97 7.57 -4.29
C ALA A 236 -7.10 6.77 -2.99
N LEU A 237 -6.29 5.72 -2.82
CA LEU A 237 -6.22 4.96 -1.57
C LEU A 237 -5.73 5.83 -0.42
N ILE A 238 -4.60 6.50 -0.58
CA ILE A 238 -4.03 7.38 0.46
C ILE A 238 -5.04 8.44 0.88
N ALA A 239 -5.67 9.12 -0.09
CA ALA A 239 -6.69 10.14 0.14
C ALA A 239 -7.94 9.61 0.86
N GLY A 240 -8.26 8.32 0.68
CA GLY A 240 -9.37 7.63 1.33
C GLY A 240 -9.06 7.11 2.73
N LEU A 241 -7.79 7.04 3.15
CA LEU A 241 -7.43 6.67 4.51
C LEU A 241 -7.76 7.83 5.44
N GLU A 242 -8.63 7.61 6.43
CA GLU A 242 -8.78 8.59 7.51
C GLU A 242 -7.44 8.73 8.24
N PRO A 243 -6.95 9.97 8.47
CA PRO A 243 -5.83 10.19 9.37
C PRO A 243 -6.23 9.59 10.72
N ASP A 244 -5.41 8.69 11.28
CA ASP A 244 -5.71 8.14 12.61
C ASP A 244 -5.84 9.30 13.59
N GLU A 245 -7.04 9.49 14.16
CA GLU A 245 -7.27 10.46 15.23
C GLU A 245 -6.44 10.13 16.50
N ASP A 246 -5.90 8.90 16.57
CA ASP A 246 -5.15 8.34 17.69
C ASP A 246 -3.66 8.10 17.34
N GLY A 247 -2.96 9.09 16.78
CA GLY A 247 -1.49 9.09 16.81
C GLY A 247 -0.95 9.06 18.26
N PRO A 248 0.31 8.66 18.52
CA PRO A 248 0.86 8.52 19.88
C PRO A 248 0.94 9.82 20.72
N GLY A 249 0.42 10.94 20.21
CA GLY A 249 0.33 12.24 20.90
C GLY A 249 -1.07 12.84 20.90
N GLY A 250 -2.09 12.14 20.41
CA GLY A 250 -3.48 12.56 20.50
C GLY A 250 -4.03 12.27 21.88
N GLU A 251 -3.86 13.18 22.84
CA GLU A 251 -4.80 13.24 23.96
C GLU A 251 -6.18 13.51 23.34
N ARG A 252 -6.97 12.45 23.16
CA ARG A 252 -8.43 12.59 23.08
C ARG A 252 -8.79 13.52 24.24
N PRO A 253 -9.45 14.67 24.02
CA PRO A 253 -9.99 15.42 25.14
C PRO A 253 -10.87 14.41 25.86
N ARG A 254 -10.45 14.00 27.06
CA ARG A 254 -11.24 13.11 27.91
C ARG A 254 -12.58 13.80 27.95
N SER A 255 -13.59 13.23 27.30
CA SER A 255 -14.95 13.73 27.42
C SER A 255 -15.16 13.77 28.91
N ALA A 256 -15.22 14.98 29.49
CA ALA A 256 -15.28 15.12 30.92
C ALA A 256 -16.46 14.27 31.35
N SER A 257 -16.19 13.20 32.12
CA SER A 257 -17.26 12.37 32.66
C SER A 257 -18.26 13.36 33.26
N PRO A 258 -19.55 13.29 32.88
CA PRO A 258 -20.52 14.28 33.34
C PRO A 258 -20.41 14.36 34.86
N VAL A 259 -20.11 15.55 35.37
CA VAL A 259 -19.98 15.77 36.81
C VAL A 259 -21.37 15.59 37.40
N ILE A 260 -21.62 14.44 38.01
CA ILE A 260 -22.89 14.17 38.69
C ILE A 260 -22.86 14.88 40.03
N HIS A 261 -23.59 15.99 40.13
CA HIS A 261 -23.90 16.60 41.42
C HIS A 261 -25.01 15.79 42.09
N ASN A 262 -24.65 14.98 43.09
CA ASN A 262 -25.61 14.21 43.87
C ASN A 262 -25.77 14.87 45.25
N THR A 263 -26.93 15.47 45.50
CA THR A 263 -27.25 16.15 46.77
C THR A 263 -28.07 15.22 47.65
N ASN A 264 -27.52 14.86 48.82
CA ASN A 264 -28.22 14.03 49.79
C ASN A 264 -28.80 14.91 50.90
N THR A 265 -30.12 14.89 51.09
CA THR A 265 -30.79 15.68 52.13
C THR A 265 -31.27 14.74 53.25
N ALA A 266 -30.58 14.76 54.39
CA ALA A 266 -31.04 14.08 55.60
C ALA A 266 -31.96 15.01 56.40
N ARG A 267 -33.04 14.47 56.98
CA ARG A 267 -33.92 15.18 57.91
C ARG A 267 -33.94 14.47 59.27
N ASP A 268 -34.24 15.23 60.32
CA ASP A 268 -34.25 14.80 61.72
C ASP A 268 -32.89 14.27 62.22
N ASN A 269 -32.87 13.25 63.08
CA ASN A 269 -31.65 12.71 63.71
C ASN A 269 -30.79 11.81 62.79
N ALA A 270 -30.98 11.86 61.47
CA ALA A 270 -30.23 11.01 60.52
C ALA A 270 -28.85 11.60 60.19
N ARG A 271 -27.83 10.74 60.11
CA ARG A 271 -26.46 11.10 59.66
C ARG A 271 -26.11 10.33 58.39
N VAL A 272 -25.60 11.02 57.38
CA VAL A 272 -25.09 10.39 56.15
C VAL A 272 -23.69 9.82 56.45
N GLY A 273 -23.54 8.50 56.38
CA GLY A 273 -22.30 7.80 56.72
C GLY A 273 -21.26 7.80 55.60
N GLN A 274 -21.60 7.25 54.43
CA GLN A 274 -20.69 7.21 53.28
C GLN A 274 -21.50 7.21 51.97
N GLN A 275 -20.99 7.88 50.95
CA GLN A 275 -21.61 7.94 49.62
C GLN A 275 -20.66 7.27 48.62
N ILE A 276 -21.12 6.20 47.96
CA ILE A 276 -20.35 5.45 46.95
C ILE A 276 -21.15 5.46 45.64
N GLY A 277 -20.60 6.07 44.59
CA GLY A 277 -21.20 6.08 43.25
C GLY A 277 -20.44 5.14 42.31
N VAL A 278 -21.16 4.29 41.58
CA VAL A 278 -20.60 3.41 40.54
C VAL A 278 -21.33 3.67 39.23
N ASN A 279 -20.58 3.86 38.14
CA ASN A 279 -21.11 4.13 36.81
C ASN A 279 -21.02 2.86 35.94
N PHE A 280 -22.14 2.37 35.43
CA PHE A 280 -22.18 1.32 34.42
C PHE A 280 -22.51 1.98 33.06
N GLY A 281 -21.48 2.29 32.28
CA GLY A 281 -21.67 2.85 30.95
C GLY A 281 -22.08 1.78 29.94
N SER A 282 -23.32 1.84 29.44
CA SER A 282 -23.66 1.29 28.13
C SER A 282 -24.63 2.23 27.43
N THR A 283 -24.28 2.71 26.24
CA THR A 283 -25.18 3.45 25.36
C THR A 283 -25.38 2.65 24.08
N ARG A 284 -26.51 1.93 24.00
CA ARG A 284 -27.18 1.63 22.72
C ARG A 284 -28.53 2.32 22.75
N GLY A 285 -28.73 3.27 21.84
CA GLY A 285 -30.01 3.90 21.57
C GLY A 285 -30.11 4.17 20.08
N PHE A 286 -30.82 3.29 19.37
CA PHE A 286 -31.28 3.52 18.01
C PHE A 286 -32.33 4.65 18.01
N ARG A 287 -32.22 5.55 17.03
CA ARG A 287 -33.37 6.12 16.33
C ARG A 287 -33.05 6.17 14.85
#